data_AF-A0A379PMK6-F1
#
_entry.id   AF-A0A379PMK6-F1
#
_cell.length_a   1.000
_cell.length_b   1.000
_cell.length_c   1.000
_cell.angle_alpha   90.00
_cell.angle_beta   90.00
_cell.angle_gamma   90.00
#
_symmetry.space_group_name_H-M   'P 1'
#
loop_
_entity.id
_entity.type
_entity.pdbx_description
1 polymer ?
#
loop_
_entity_poly.entity_id
_entity_poly.type
_entity_poly.pdbx_seq_one_letter_code
_entity_poly.pdbx_strand_id
1 'polypeptide(L)'
;MGIYRDPVRSSHGHFVKASGLRWISLMLLAPVPWAGRVWALPFLSALAPSERFCRDQGQRHKKLTDWARQMILQTRRWLPGRDIVLVGDSGFAALELLAALTRHRITGVTRLRLDAALYDPAPPRLPGTNGRPRTKGARRPNLAEVLVRTDTCWQRMVVPGWYGGGERHVEICSATAVWRHGGMPIVPIRWVLVRDPHRRFEPQALLCTEPDRTPEQILFWFIQRWQLEVTFQETRVHLGVETQRQWSDLAIARTTPCLLGLFSLVTLLAAQLRTSERRAAMSSAWYRKDRPTFSDTLAAVRRHIWREQGFLTSRHSGHSIKPRRALQHAWAYAICHAA
;
A
#
# COMPACT_ATOMS: atom_id res chain seq x y z
N MET A 1 -16.74 11.02 -10.77
CA MET A 1 -16.87 9.76 -10.01
C MET A 1 -16.05 8.65 -10.65
N GLY A 2 -15.17 8.00 -9.88
CA GLY A 2 -14.58 6.71 -10.23
C GLY A 2 -15.62 5.60 -10.10
N ILE A 3 -15.36 4.47 -10.76
CA ILE A 3 -16.20 3.27 -10.69
C ILE A 3 -15.37 2.18 -10.03
N TYR A 4 -15.89 1.63 -8.94
CA TYR A 4 -15.26 0.57 -8.18
C TYR A 4 -16.09 -0.69 -8.25
N ARG A 5 -15.43 -1.85 -8.10
CA ARG A 5 -16.12 -3.08 -7.73
C ARG A 5 -16.64 -2.89 -6.30
N ASP A 6 -17.93 -3.11 -6.09
CA ASP A 6 -18.49 -3.23 -4.76
C ASP A 6 -18.13 -4.63 -4.21
N PRO A 7 -17.21 -4.77 -3.24
CA PRO A 7 -16.75 -6.07 -2.78
C PRO A 7 -17.79 -6.83 -1.97
N VAL A 8 -18.82 -6.15 -1.44
CA VAL A 8 -19.90 -6.76 -0.65
C VAL A 8 -21.01 -7.26 -1.56
N ARG A 9 -21.32 -6.51 -2.64
CA ARG A 9 -22.38 -6.87 -3.59
C ARG A 9 -21.91 -7.66 -4.79
N SER A 10 -20.59 -7.78 -5.00
CA SER A 10 -20.04 -8.56 -6.12
C SER A 10 -19.65 -9.97 -5.70
N SER A 11 -20.07 -10.97 -6.45
CA SER A 11 -19.61 -12.36 -6.34
C SER A 11 -18.68 -12.73 -7.51
N HIS A 12 -18.28 -14.01 -7.62
CA HIS A 12 -17.48 -14.47 -8.75
C HIS A 12 -18.22 -14.39 -10.11
N GLY A 13 -19.57 -14.45 -10.10
CA GLY A 13 -20.40 -14.37 -11.30
C GLY A 13 -21.20 -13.06 -11.45
N HIS A 14 -21.19 -12.19 -10.44
CA HIS A 14 -21.98 -10.96 -10.43
C HIS A 14 -21.09 -9.75 -10.06
N PHE A 15 -21.00 -8.77 -10.95
CA PHE A 15 -20.13 -7.60 -10.78
C PHE A 15 -20.97 -6.34 -10.57
N VAL A 16 -21.05 -5.86 -9.33
CA VAL A 16 -21.75 -4.64 -8.98
C VAL A 16 -20.76 -3.48 -8.93
N LYS A 17 -21.13 -2.38 -9.58
CA LYS A 17 -20.33 -1.16 -9.67
C LYS A 17 -20.84 -0.13 -8.67
N ALA A 18 -19.97 0.34 -7.78
CA ALA A 18 -20.23 1.51 -6.94
C ALA A 18 -19.52 2.74 -7.51
N SER A 19 -20.21 3.88 -7.55
CA SER A 19 -19.60 5.16 -7.89
C SER A 19 -19.03 5.81 -6.63
N GLY A 20 -17.82 6.36 -6.74
CA GLY A 20 -17.18 7.01 -5.60
C GLY A 20 -16.06 7.95 -6.00
N LEU A 21 -15.53 8.69 -5.03
CA LEU A 21 -14.32 9.48 -5.24
C LEU A 21 -13.12 8.56 -5.44
N ARG A 22 -12.19 8.98 -6.30
CA ARG A 22 -10.95 8.23 -6.53
C ARG A 22 -9.76 8.89 -5.90
N TRP A 23 -9.26 8.27 -4.84
CA TRP A 23 -8.10 8.70 -4.10
C TRP A 23 -6.91 7.81 -4.43
N ILE A 24 -5.76 8.45 -4.60
CA ILE A 24 -4.45 7.79 -4.59
C ILE A 24 -3.74 8.20 -3.31
N SER A 25 -3.11 7.25 -2.63
CA SER A 25 -2.39 7.51 -1.37
C SER A 25 -1.00 6.88 -1.43
N LEU A 26 0.01 7.64 -1.03
CA LEU A 26 1.34 7.13 -0.71
C LEU A 26 1.41 6.88 0.80
N MET A 27 1.86 5.67 1.14
CA MET A 27 2.00 5.21 2.50
C MET A 27 3.43 4.71 2.73
N LEU A 28 4.01 5.04 3.87
CA LEU A 28 5.30 4.51 4.30
C LEU A 28 5.07 3.15 4.96
N LEU A 29 5.64 2.10 4.39
CA LEU A 29 5.71 0.79 5.04
C LEU A 29 6.80 0.84 6.12
N ALA A 30 6.39 0.94 7.38
CA ALA A 30 7.30 1.09 8.51
C ALA A 30 7.15 -0.08 9.49
N PRO A 31 8.25 -0.70 9.96
CA PRO A 31 8.21 -1.54 11.14
C PRO A 31 7.68 -0.73 12.32
N VAL A 32 6.70 -1.28 13.02
CA VAL A 32 6.14 -0.74 14.26
C VAL A 32 6.56 -1.69 15.37
N PRO A 33 7.71 -1.48 16.03
CA PRO A 33 8.32 -2.48 16.92
C PRO A 33 7.40 -2.89 18.07
N TRP A 34 6.70 -1.92 18.66
CA TRP A 34 5.73 -2.18 19.75
C TRP A 34 4.47 -2.92 19.29
N ALA A 35 4.18 -2.95 17.98
CA ALA A 35 3.11 -3.76 17.40
C ALA A 35 3.60 -5.11 16.83
N GLY A 36 4.92 -5.31 16.73
CA GLY A 36 5.54 -6.50 16.16
C GLY A 36 5.13 -6.78 14.71
N ARG A 37 4.83 -5.73 13.93
CA ARG A 37 4.36 -5.79 12.53
C ARG A 37 4.81 -4.57 11.74
N VAL A 38 4.78 -4.66 10.42
CA VAL A 38 4.90 -3.49 9.51
C VAL A 38 3.52 -2.91 9.29
N TRP A 39 3.37 -1.60 9.42
CA TRP A 39 2.13 -0.88 9.07
C TRP A 39 2.37 0.05 7.89
N ALA A 40 1.32 0.33 7.12
CA ALA A 40 1.34 1.32 6.05
C ALA A 40 0.84 2.65 6.60
N LEU A 41 1.73 3.63 6.73
CA LEU A 41 1.46 4.94 7.32
C LEU A 41 1.19 5.97 6.21
N PRO A 42 -0.07 6.38 5.95
CA PRO A 42 -0.36 7.36 4.90
C PRO A 42 0.24 8.73 5.22
N PHE A 43 0.85 9.36 4.21
CA PHE A 43 1.45 10.69 4.39
C PHE A 43 1.14 11.65 3.23
N LEU A 44 0.74 11.15 2.06
CA LEU A 44 0.37 11.99 0.92
C LEU A 44 -0.78 11.36 0.15
N SER A 45 -1.89 12.09 0.00
CA SER A 45 -3.07 11.61 -0.73
C SER A 45 -3.56 12.67 -1.71
N ALA A 46 -4.03 12.23 -2.88
CA ALA A 46 -4.57 13.11 -3.91
C ALA A 46 -5.85 12.54 -4.49
N LEU A 47 -6.79 13.44 -4.81
CA LEU A 47 -7.98 13.09 -5.57
C LEU A 47 -7.60 12.99 -7.05
N ALA A 48 -7.94 11.87 -7.67
CA ALA A 48 -7.68 11.54 -9.07
C ALA A 48 -9.01 11.32 -9.81
N PRO A 49 -9.69 12.39 -10.26
CA PRO A 49 -10.99 12.30 -10.93
C PRO A 49 -10.97 11.37 -12.15
N SER A 50 -12.13 10.83 -12.51
CA SER A 50 -12.27 9.98 -13.71
C SER A 50 -12.24 10.80 -14.99
N GLU A 51 -11.89 10.16 -16.10
CA GLU A 51 -11.86 10.80 -17.42
C GLU A 51 -13.21 11.39 -17.80
N ARG A 52 -14.28 10.62 -17.60
CA ARG A 52 -15.66 11.09 -17.81
C ARG A 52 -15.94 12.38 -17.03
N PHE A 53 -15.63 12.40 -15.73
CA PHE A 53 -15.86 13.60 -14.92
C PHE A 53 -15.07 14.81 -15.43
N CYS A 54 -13.77 14.64 -15.73
CA CYS A 54 -12.96 15.73 -16.28
C CYS A 54 -13.54 16.26 -17.60
N ARG A 55 -13.95 15.37 -18.51
CA ARG A 55 -14.56 15.73 -19.79
C ARG A 55 -15.87 16.51 -19.60
N ASP A 56 -16.74 16.01 -18.72
CA ASP A 56 -18.03 16.64 -18.44
C ASP A 56 -17.85 18.04 -17.78
N GLN A 57 -16.68 18.30 -17.18
CA GLN A 57 -16.29 19.60 -16.59
C GLN A 57 -15.39 20.45 -17.51
N GLY A 58 -15.13 20.03 -18.75
CA GLY A 58 -14.24 20.74 -19.67
C GLY A 58 -12.76 20.78 -19.22
N GLN A 59 -12.36 19.90 -18.30
CA GLN A 59 -11.02 19.85 -17.73
C GLN A 59 -10.15 18.80 -18.42
N ARG A 60 -8.85 19.08 -18.53
CA ARG A 60 -7.87 18.09 -19.02
C ARG A 60 -7.78 16.90 -18.07
N HIS A 61 -8.08 15.70 -18.56
CA HIS A 61 -7.92 14.49 -17.78
C HIS A 61 -6.44 14.16 -17.54
N LYS A 62 -6.14 13.70 -16.32
CA LYS A 62 -4.83 13.22 -15.91
C LYS A 62 -4.93 11.75 -15.45
N LYS A 63 -4.16 10.87 -16.09
CA LYS A 63 -4.18 9.43 -15.81
C LYS A 63 -3.75 9.14 -14.37
N LEU A 64 -4.18 8.00 -13.82
CA LEU A 64 -3.79 7.60 -12.46
C LEU A 64 -2.27 7.48 -12.31
N THR A 65 -1.59 6.97 -13.33
CA THR A 65 -0.12 6.87 -13.38
C THR A 65 0.57 8.23 -13.42
N ASP A 66 -0.07 9.25 -14.00
CA ASP A 66 0.45 10.62 -13.99
C ASP A 66 0.30 11.27 -12.62
N TRP A 67 -0.82 11.01 -11.92
CA TRP A 67 -0.99 11.38 -10.53
C TRP A 67 0.06 10.73 -9.64
N ALA A 68 0.23 9.40 -9.76
CA ALA A 68 1.25 8.66 -9.05
C ALA A 68 2.64 9.23 -9.31
N ARG A 69 3.02 9.40 -10.57
CA ARG A 69 4.32 9.97 -10.96
C ARG A 69 4.59 11.29 -10.24
N GLN A 70 3.63 12.23 -10.26
CA GLN A 70 3.82 13.51 -9.60
C GLN A 70 4.00 13.38 -8.09
N MET A 71 3.16 12.58 -7.41
CA MET A 71 3.27 12.37 -5.96
C MET A 71 4.58 11.69 -5.56
N ILE A 72 5.03 10.70 -6.34
CA ILE A 72 6.26 9.95 -6.07
C ILE A 72 7.49 10.82 -6.29
N LEU A 73 7.53 11.60 -7.38
CA LEU A 73 8.63 12.53 -7.63
C LEU A 73 8.66 13.66 -6.61
N GLN A 74 7.50 14.10 -6.12
CA GLN A 74 7.44 15.04 -4.99
C GLN A 74 8.04 14.42 -3.73
N THR A 75 7.72 13.15 -3.44
CA THR A 75 8.32 12.41 -2.30
C THR A 75 9.83 12.29 -2.45
N ARG A 76 10.33 12.00 -3.66
CA ARG A 76 11.78 11.97 -3.94
C ARG A 76 12.47 13.31 -3.70
N ARG A 77 11.79 14.43 -3.97
CA ARG A 77 12.30 15.78 -3.65
C ARG A 77 12.36 16.04 -2.14
N TRP A 78 11.38 15.55 -1.38
CA TRP A 78 11.37 15.67 0.08
C TRP A 78 12.42 14.80 0.78
N LEU A 79 12.83 13.69 0.15
CA LEU A 79 13.79 12.74 0.71
C LEU A 79 15.03 12.59 -0.18
N PRO A 80 15.83 13.67 -0.38
CA PRO A 80 17.04 13.58 -1.17
C PRO A 80 18.02 12.59 -0.52
N GLY A 81 18.71 11.81 -1.34
CA GLY A 81 19.73 10.85 -0.90
C GLY A 81 19.20 9.54 -0.29
N ARG A 82 17.90 9.40 -0.03
CA ARG A 82 17.33 8.13 0.44
C ARG A 82 17.11 7.16 -0.72
N ASP A 83 17.34 5.89 -0.46
CA ASP A 83 16.90 4.81 -1.34
C ASP A 83 15.38 4.64 -1.18
N ILE A 84 14.65 4.78 -2.28
CA ILE A 84 13.19 4.70 -2.30
C ILE A 84 12.79 3.50 -3.13
N VAL A 85 12.04 2.59 -2.51
CA VAL A 85 11.37 1.48 -3.19
C VAL A 85 9.88 1.76 -3.20
N LEU A 86 9.31 1.91 -4.39
CA LEU A 86 7.88 2.02 -4.59
C LEU A 86 7.30 0.64 -4.87
N VAL A 87 6.29 0.24 -4.09
CA VAL A 87 5.54 -0.99 -4.32
C VAL A 87 4.12 -0.65 -4.78
N GLY A 88 3.73 -1.12 -5.95
CA GLY A 88 2.41 -0.86 -6.55
C GLY A 88 1.73 -2.12 -7.08
N ASP A 89 0.43 -2.04 -7.34
CA ASP A 89 -0.32 -3.11 -8.02
C ASP A 89 -0.03 -3.13 -9.53
N SER A 90 -0.74 -3.99 -10.27
CA SER A 90 -0.63 -4.08 -11.73
C SER A 90 -1.07 -2.81 -12.46
N GLY A 91 -1.89 -1.96 -11.86
CA GLY A 91 -2.32 -0.68 -12.44
C GLY A 91 -1.18 0.34 -12.54
N PHE A 92 -0.12 0.17 -11.75
CA PHE A 92 1.11 0.97 -11.80
C PHE A 92 2.21 0.34 -12.64
N ALA A 93 1.99 -0.84 -13.24
CA ALA A 93 2.89 -1.44 -14.21
C ALA A 93 2.79 -0.71 -15.57
N ALA A 94 3.33 0.50 -15.63
CA ALA A 94 3.30 1.36 -16.81
C ALA A 94 4.71 1.82 -17.17
N LEU A 95 5.15 1.55 -18.40
CA LEU A 95 6.53 1.81 -18.86
C LEU A 95 6.96 3.28 -18.67
N GLU A 96 6.07 4.24 -18.94
CA GLU A 96 6.36 5.67 -18.72
C GLU A 96 6.55 6.03 -17.24
N LEU A 97 5.73 5.44 -16.36
CA LEU A 97 5.87 5.63 -14.91
C LEU A 97 7.19 5.02 -14.45
N LEU A 98 7.41 3.74 -14.74
CA LEU A 98 8.60 3.00 -14.31
C LEU A 98 9.89 3.65 -14.85
N ALA A 99 9.92 4.08 -16.11
CA ALA A 99 11.07 4.80 -16.66
C ALA A 99 11.32 6.15 -15.96
N ALA A 100 10.26 6.86 -15.57
CA ALA A 100 10.42 8.08 -14.77
C ALA A 100 11.00 7.76 -13.38
N LEU A 101 10.53 6.69 -12.72
CA LEU A 101 11.07 6.26 -11.43
C LEU A 101 12.56 5.91 -11.52
N THR A 102 12.96 5.09 -12.49
CA THR A 102 14.35 4.72 -12.73
C THR A 102 15.23 5.95 -12.96
N ARG A 103 14.78 6.92 -13.78
CA ARG A 103 15.52 8.17 -14.04
C ARG A 103 15.79 8.97 -12.77
N HIS A 104 14.91 8.88 -11.78
CA HIS A 104 15.02 9.57 -10.51
C HIS A 104 15.58 8.69 -9.37
N ARG A 105 16.22 7.56 -9.70
CA ARG A 105 16.80 6.60 -8.75
C ARG A 105 15.76 6.11 -7.72
N ILE A 106 14.59 5.73 -8.22
CA ILE A 106 13.52 5.10 -7.43
C ILE A 106 13.31 3.70 -7.99
N THR A 107 13.40 2.68 -7.15
CA THR A 107 13.12 1.29 -7.52
C THR A 107 11.62 1.08 -7.56
N GLY A 108 11.07 0.68 -8.70
CA GLY A 108 9.66 0.31 -8.85
C GLY A 108 9.48 -1.20 -8.76
N VAL A 109 8.57 -1.65 -7.90
CA VAL A 109 8.15 -3.04 -7.77
C VAL A 109 6.65 -3.13 -8.01
N THR A 110 6.22 -3.87 -9.03
CA THR A 110 4.79 -4.06 -9.34
C THR A 110 4.50 -5.49 -9.76
N ARG A 111 3.21 -5.84 -9.85
CA ARG A 111 2.83 -7.03 -10.60
C ARG A 111 3.17 -6.86 -12.07
N LEU A 112 3.61 -7.94 -12.70
CA LEU A 112 3.83 -8.07 -14.13
C LEU A 112 2.79 -9.06 -14.68
N ARG A 113 2.29 -8.80 -15.89
CA ARG A 113 1.41 -9.77 -16.55
C ARG A 113 2.22 -10.96 -17.04
N LEU A 114 1.64 -12.16 -16.97
CA LEU A 114 2.32 -13.37 -17.42
C LEU A 114 2.59 -13.38 -18.93
N ASP A 115 1.76 -12.69 -19.72
CA ASP A 115 1.90 -12.53 -21.17
C ASP A 115 2.80 -11.34 -21.58
N ALA A 116 3.51 -10.72 -20.62
CA ALA A 116 4.31 -9.53 -20.89
C ALA A 116 5.41 -9.78 -21.93
N ALA A 117 5.62 -8.77 -22.78
CA ALA A 117 6.63 -8.80 -23.83
C ALA A 117 8.04 -8.53 -23.31
N LEU A 118 8.77 -9.60 -23.00
CA LEU A 118 10.14 -9.55 -22.48
C LEU A 118 11.18 -9.82 -23.57
N TYR A 119 12.33 -9.15 -23.47
CA TYR A 119 13.42 -9.24 -24.43
C TYR A 119 14.76 -9.32 -23.70
N ASP A 120 15.79 -9.81 -24.40
CA ASP A 120 17.17 -9.64 -23.95
C ASP A 120 17.59 -8.17 -24.02
N PRO A 121 18.63 -7.76 -23.27
CA PRO A 121 19.31 -6.48 -23.48
C PRO A 121 19.71 -6.29 -24.95
N ALA A 122 19.74 -5.04 -25.41
CA ALA A 122 20.29 -4.76 -26.72
C ALA A 122 21.79 -5.14 -26.75
N PRO A 123 22.27 -5.88 -27.77
CA PRO A 123 23.68 -6.19 -27.88
C PRO A 123 24.50 -4.89 -28.02
N PRO A 124 25.76 -4.86 -27.52
CA PRO A 124 26.65 -3.73 -27.71
C PRO A 124 26.73 -3.33 -29.18
N ARG A 125 26.72 -2.01 -29.44
CA ARG A 125 26.86 -1.50 -30.80
C ARG A 125 28.33 -1.59 -31.23
N LEU A 126 28.59 -2.27 -32.35
CA LEU A 126 29.91 -2.29 -32.96
C LEU A 126 30.17 -0.97 -33.73
N PRO A 127 31.39 -0.42 -33.69
CA PRO A 127 31.78 0.73 -34.51
C PRO A 127 31.49 0.48 -35.99
N GLY A 128 31.09 1.52 -36.73
CA GLY A 128 30.81 1.43 -38.17
C GLY A 128 29.49 0.78 -38.57
N THR A 129 28.65 0.35 -37.61
CA THR A 129 27.33 -0.19 -37.92
C THR A 129 26.40 0.90 -38.45
N ASN A 130 25.79 0.68 -39.62
CA ASN A 130 24.82 1.60 -40.22
C ASN A 130 23.44 1.47 -39.57
N GLY A 131 22.70 2.59 -39.49
CA GLY A 131 21.32 2.63 -39.01
C GLY A 131 21.14 2.87 -37.51
N ARG A 132 19.87 2.97 -37.10
CA ARG A 132 19.46 3.31 -35.72
C ARG A 132 19.91 2.24 -34.73
N PRO A 133 20.45 2.61 -33.54
CA PRO A 133 20.80 1.64 -32.51
C PRO A 133 19.65 0.72 -32.13
N ARG A 134 19.96 -0.57 -31.96
CA ARG A 134 18.99 -1.54 -31.42
C ARG A 134 18.62 -1.13 -30.00
N THR A 135 17.33 -1.27 -29.69
CA THR A 135 16.75 -0.88 -28.39
C THR A 135 16.43 -2.08 -27.50
N LYS A 136 16.53 -3.29 -28.04
CA LYS A 136 16.28 -4.58 -27.38
C LYS A 136 16.98 -5.70 -28.16
N GLY A 137 17.22 -6.81 -27.48
CA GLY A 137 17.71 -8.06 -28.06
C GLY A 137 16.56 -8.99 -28.51
N ALA A 138 16.85 -10.29 -28.50
CA ALA A 138 15.90 -11.33 -28.90
C ALA A 138 14.67 -11.37 -27.99
N ARG A 139 13.54 -11.85 -28.54
CA ARG A 139 12.32 -12.05 -27.76
C ARG A 139 12.52 -13.23 -26.81
N ARG A 140 12.14 -13.03 -25.54
CA ARG A 140 12.10 -14.09 -24.53
C ARG A 140 10.73 -14.78 -24.52
N PRO A 141 10.65 -16.05 -24.10
CA PRO A 141 9.38 -16.69 -23.77
C PRO A 141 8.58 -15.82 -22.81
N ASN A 142 7.26 -15.81 -22.95
CA ASN A 142 6.42 -15.14 -21.96
C ASN A 142 6.44 -15.95 -20.64
N LEU A 143 6.02 -15.33 -19.53
CA LEU A 143 6.10 -15.98 -18.23
C LEU A 143 5.04 -17.08 -18.05
N ALA A 144 3.97 -17.08 -18.86
CA ALA A 144 3.02 -18.20 -18.90
C ALA A 144 3.67 -19.47 -19.50
N GLU A 145 4.52 -19.31 -20.52
CA GLU A 145 5.32 -20.41 -21.08
C GLU A 145 6.38 -20.89 -20.08
N VAL A 146 7.10 -19.96 -19.43
CA VAL A 146 8.08 -20.30 -18.38
C VAL A 146 7.43 -21.07 -17.23
N LEU A 147 6.18 -20.74 -16.87
CA LEU A 147 5.44 -21.39 -15.78
C LEU A 147 5.22 -22.89 -16.02
N VAL A 148 5.00 -23.31 -17.27
CA VAL A 148 4.65 -24.69 -17.64
C VAL A 148 5.84 -25.51 -18.17
N ARG A 149 6.98 -24.86 -18.42
CA ARG A 149 8.21 -25.53 -18.87
C ARG A 149 8.75 -26.50 -17.81
N THR A 150 9.15 -27.68 -18.27
CA THR A 150 9.69 -28.76 -17.44
C THR A 150 11.12 -28.50 -16.99
N ASP A 151 11.88 -27.72 -17.75
CA ASP A 151 13.26 -27.32 -17.45
C ASP A 151 13.36 -26.04 -16.60
N THR A 152 12.23 -25.44 -16.22
CA THR A 152 12.22 -24.29 -15.32
C THR A 152 12.75 -24.68 -13.95
N CYS A 153 13.88 -24.10 -13.57
CA CYS A 153 14.48 -24.31 -12.26
C CYS A 153 13.72 -23.49 -11.21
N TRP A 154 12.96 -24.20 -10.36
CA TRP A 154 12.20 -23.61 -9.25
C TRP A 154 12.99 -23.66 -7.96
N GLN A 155 13.09 -22.51 -7.29
CA GLN A 155 13.67 -22.39 -5.95
C GLN A 155 12.55 -22.36 -4.91
N ARG A 156 12.62 -23.25 -3.92
CA ARG A 156 11.68 -23.24 -2.79
C ARG A 156 12.06 -22.16 -1.80
N MET A 157 11.06 -21.47 -1.28
CA MET A 157 11.22 -20.40 -0.30
C MET A 157 10.10 -20.43 0.72
N VAL A 158 10.43 -20.10 1.97
CA VAL A 158 9.46 -19.83 3.03
C VAL A 158 9.34 -18.33 3.20
N VAL A 159 8.11 -17.83 3.13
CA VAL A 159 7.83 -16.41 3.30
C VAL A 159 7.06 -16.17 4.60
N PRO A 160 7.67 -15.57 5.62
CA PRO A 160 6.97 -15.19 6.85
C PRO A 160 5.90 -14.13 6.61
N GLY A 161 4.81 -14.23 7.39
CA GLY A 161 3.80 -13.17 7.49
C GLY A 161 3.00 -12.95 6.21
N TRP A 162 2.77 -14.00 5.42
CA TRP A 162 2.07 -13.90 4.13
C TRP A 162 0.65 -13.37 4.32
N TYR A 163 0.42 -12.10 3.96
CA TYR A 163 -0.87 -11.40 4.09
C TYR A 163 -1.51 -11.50 5.48
N GLY A 164 -0.67 -11.40 6.53
CA GLY A 164 -1.13 -11.49 7.92
C GLY A 164 -1.41 -12.91 8.40
N GLY A 165 -1.26 -13.91 7.53
CA GLY A 165 -1.21 -15.32 7.90
C GLY A 165 0.17 -15.75 8.41
N GLY A 166 0.31 -17.06 8.62
CA GLY A 166 1.59 -17.68 9.00
C GLY A 166 2.60 -17.73 7.86
N GLU A 167 3.63 -18.54 8.06
CA GLU A 167 4.60 -18.85 7.02
C GLU A 167 3.92 -19.51 5.82
N ARG A 168 4.37 -19.15 4.62
CA ARG A 168 3.90 -19.79 3.38
C ARG A 168 5.08 -20.30 2.56
N HIS A 169 4.99 -21.56 2.18
CA HIS A 169 5.90 -22.15 1.20
C HIS A 169 5.48 -21.71 -0.21
N VAL A 170 6.42 -21.16 -0.95
CA VAL A 170 6.25 -20.78 -2.35
C VAL A 170 7.44 -21.29 -3.16
N GLU A 171 7.23 -21.43 -4.46
CA GLU A 171 8.29 -21.69 -5.42
C GLU A 171 8.48 -20.47 -6.31
N ILE A 172 9.73 -20.05 -6.49
CA ILE A 172 10.09 -18.89 -7.29
C ILE A 172 11.04 -19.25 -8.43
N CYS A 173 10.89 -18.54 -9.53
CA CYS A 173 11.85 -18.51 -10.64
C CYS A 173 12.07 -17.06 -11.04
N SER A 174 13.29 -16.67 -11.42
CA SER A 174 13.61 -15.28 -11.73
C SER A 174 14.69 -15.18 -12.78
N ALA A 175 14.61 -14.12 -13.60
CA ALA A 175 15.71 -13.67 -14.43
C ALA A 175 15.61 -12.16 -14.69
N THR A 176 16.65 -11.61 -15.30
CA THR A 176 16.65 -10.25 -15.84
C THR A 176 16.14 -10.22 -17.27
N ALA A 177 15.46 -9.15 -17.64
CA ALA A 177 15.00 -8.90 -19.00
C ALA A 177 14.83 -7.40 -19.27
N VAL A 178 14.57 -7.05 -20.52
CA VAL A 178 14.10 -5.74 -20.95
C VAL A 178 12.61 -5.82 -21.22
N TRP A 179 11.82 -4.98 -20.53
CA TRP A 179 10.42 -4.78 -20.85
C TRP A 179 10.26 -3.59 -21.81
N ARG A 180 9.63 -3.84 -22.97
CA ARG A 180 9.47 -2.83 -24.02
C ARG A 180 8.19 -3.04 -24.82
N HIS A 181 7.48 -1.95 -25.08
CA HIS A 181 6.41 -1.85 -26.07
C HIS A 181 6.78 -0.80 -27.15
N GLY A 182 6.22 -0.93 -28.36
CA GLY A 182 6.44 0.07 -29.43
C GLY A 182 6.06 1.48 -28.97
N GLY A 183 6.89 2.47 -29.29
CA GLY A 183 6.69 3.88 -28.91
C GLY A 183 6.93 4.20 -27.43
N MET A 184 7.18 3.21 -26.58
CA MET A 184 7.32 3.38 -25.12
C MET A 184 8.78 3.34 -24.67
N PRO A 185 9.09 3.90 -23.48
CA PRO A 185 10.40 3.75 -22.86
C PRO A 185 10.81 2.28 -22.69
N ILE A 186 12.12 2.06 -22.68
CA ILE A 186 12.75 0.76 -22.45
C ILE A 186 13.07 0.67 -20.96
N VAL A 187 12.62 -0.39 -20.30
CA VAL A 187 12.84 -0.56 -18.85
C VAL A 187 13.52 -1.91 -18.61
N PRO A 188 14.81 -1.92 -18.23
CA PRO A 188 15.45 -3.10 -17.66
C PRO A 188 14.76 -3.50 -16.37
N ILE A 189 14.47 -4.79 -16.22
CA ILE A 189 13.80 -5.32 -15.04
C ILE A 189 14.45 -6.64 -14.61
N ARG A 190 14.31 -6.95 -13.32
CA ARG A 190 14.25 -8.35 -12.85
C ARG A 190 12.79 -8.73 -12.69
N TRP A 191 12.40 -9.87 -13.24
CA TRP A 191 11.08 -10.45 -13.01
C TRP A 191 11.17 -11.60 -12.02
N VAL A 192 10.14 -11.81 -11.21
CA VAL A 192 10.02 -12.93 -10.27
C VAL A 192 8.69 -13.62 -10.51
N LEU A 193 8.72 -14.85 -10.98
CA LEU A 193 7.56 -15.71 -11.13
C LEU A 193 7.38 -16.51 -9.85
N VAL A 194 6.17 -16.50 -9.29
CA VAL A 194 5.84 -17.11 -8.01
C VAL A 194 4.67 -18.06 -8.20
N ARG A 195 4.79 -19.28 -7.68
CA ARG A 195 3.68 -20.25 -7.62
C ARG A 195 3.55 -20.86 -6.23
N ASP A 196 2.32 -21.23 -5.90
CA ASP A 196 2.03 -22.02 -4.71
C ASP A 196 2.09 -23.51 -5.07
N PRO A 197 3.00 -24.31 -4.48
CA PRO A 197 3.03 -25.75 -4.72
C PRO A 197 1.72 -26.45 -4.31
N HIS A 198 0.97 -25.86 -3.37
CA HIS A 198 -0.34 -26.35 -2.92
C HIS A 198 -1.52 -25.69 -3.64
N ARG A 199 -1.27 -24.85 -4.66
CA ARG A 199 -2.30 -24.18 -5.49
C ARG A 199 -3.34 -23.39 -4.70
N ARG A 200 -2.98 -22.80 -3.56
CA ARG A 200 -3.91 -21.94 -2.78
C ARG A 200 -4.03 -20.53 -3.37
N PHE A 201 -3.19 -20.17 -4.33
CA PHE A 201 -3.33 -18.97 -5.14
C PHE A 201 -2.79 -19.20 -6.55
N GLU A 202 -3.36 -18.47 -7.51
CA GLU A 202 -2.91 -18.49 -8.90
C GLU A 202 -1.50 -17.94 -9.06
N PRO A 203 -0.64 -18.52 -9.92
CA PRO A 203 0.70 -18.02 -10.18
C PRO A 203 0.73 -16.54 -10.55
N GLN A 204 1.75 -15.83 -10.07
CA GLN A 204 1.88 -14.39 -10.26
C GLN A 204 3.30 -14.05 -10.70
N ALA A 205 3.43 -13.03 -11.53
CA ALA A 205 4.72 -12.43 -11.82
C ALA A 205 4.83 -11.06 -11.17
N LEU A 206 6.02 -10.76 -10.68
CA LEU A 206 6.44 -9.45 -10.20
C LEU A 206 7.53 -8.90 -11.12
N LEU A 207 7.65 -7.59 -11.20
CA LEU A 207 8.79 -6.90 -11.79
C LEU A 207 9.45 -6.00 -10.75
N CYS A 208 10.76 -5.81 -10.90
CA CYS A 208 11.57 -4.82 -10.20
C CYS A 208 12.39 -4.06 -11.23
N THR A 209 12.37 -2.73 -11.20
CA THR A 209 13.16 -1.89 -12.12
C THR A 209 14.64 -1.78 -11.76
N GLU A 210 15.07 -2.41 -10.65
CA GLU A 210 16.46 -2.55 -10.25
C GLU A 210 16.88 -4.02 -10.44
N PRO A 211 17.56 -4.37 -11.55
CA PRO A 211 17.85 -5.75 -11.92
C PRO A 211 18.76 -6.51 -10.95
N ASP A 212 19.49 -5.80 -10.08
CA ASP A 212 20.44 -6.40 -9.14
C ASP A 212 19.79 -6.86 -7.82
N ARG A 213 18.53 -6.47 -7.56
CA ARG A 213 17.82 -6.89 -6.34
C ARG A 213 17.52 -8.38 -6.36
N THR A 214 17.65 -9.05 -5.22
CA THR A 214 17.40 -10.48 -5.14
C THR A 214 15.90 -10.80 -5.30
N PRO A 215 15.53 -11.94 -5.90
CA PRO A 215 14.13 -12.34 -6.05
C PRO A 215 13.37 -12.39 -4.73
N GLU A 216 14.04 -12.85 -3.67
CA GLU A 216 13.55 -12.92 -2.30
C GLU A 216 13.15 -11.52 -1.79
N GLN A 217 14.05 -10.54 -1.94
CA GLN A 217 13.82 -9.18 -1.48
C GLN A 217 12.66 -8.50 -2.23
N ILE A 218 12.55 -8.74 -3.54
CA ILE A 218 11.44 -8.24 -4.37
C ILE A 218 10.11 -8.79 -3.88
N LEU A 219 10.06 -10.10 -3.61
CA LEU A 219 8.87 -10.76 -3.08
C LEU A 219 8.50 -10.22 -1.69
N PHE A 220 9.48 -10.07 -0.79
CA PHE A 220 9.27 -9.51 0.55
C PHE A 220 8.68 -8.10 0.50
N TRP A 221 9.25 -7.21 -0.31
CA TRP A 221 8.69 -5.87 -0.49
C TRP A 221 7.26 -5.92 -1.03
N PHE A 222 6.99 -6.77 -2.02
CA PHE A 222 5.67 -6.85 -2.63
C PHE A 222 4.59 -7.34 -1.66
N ILE A 223 4.90 -8.28 -0.77
CA ILE A 223 3.92 -8.82 0.19
C ILE A 223 3.53 -7.78 1.23
N GLN A 224 4.47 -6.92 1.65
CA GLN A 224 4.19 -5.83 2.58
C GLN A 224 3.14 -4.83 2.05
N ARG A 225 2.91 -4.79 0.73
CA ARG A 225 1.83 -3.98 0.13
C ARG A 225 0.46 -4.26 0.74
N TRP A 226 0.20 -5.49 1.22
CA TRP A 226 -1.09 -5.83 1.85
C TRP A 226 -1.42 -4.96 3.07
N GLN A 227 -0.42 -4.37 3.73
CA GLN A 227 -0.64 -3.45 4.84
C GLN A 227 -1.45 -2.21 4.42
N LEU A 228 -1.44 -1.83 3.13
CA LEU A 228 -2.29 -0.75 2.62
C LEU A 228 -3.78 -1.09 2.75
N GLU A 229 -4.16 -2.34 2.45
CA GLU A 229 -5.55 -2.80 2.57
C GLU A 229 -5.99 -2.76 4.04
N VAL A 230 -5.13 -3.21 4.95
CA VAL A 230 -5.38 -3.15 6.40
C VAL A 230 -5.58 -1.71 6.85
N THR A 231 -4.68 -0.80 6.47
CA THR A 231 -4.81 0.63 6.80
C THR A 231 -6.11 1.21 6.26
N PHE A 232 -6.49 0.92 5.00
CA PHE A 232 -7.76 1.41 4.46
C PHE A 232 -8.95 0.88 5.24
N GLN A 233 -8.99 -0.41 5.58
CA GLN A 233 -10.07 -0.98 6.38
C GLN A 233 -10.15 -0.33 7.77
N GLU A 234 -9.03 -0.23 8.48
CA GLU A 234 -8.96 0.40 9.80
C GLU A 234 -9.39 1.87 9.75
N THR A 235 -9.00 2.63 8.73
CA THR A 235 -9.44 4.03 8.57
C THR A 235 -10.94 4.16 8.27
N ARG A 236 -11.53 3.21 7.53
CA ARG A 236 -12.96 3.21 7.24
C ARG A 236 -13.77 2.91 8.49
N VAL A 237 -13.37 1.87 9.22
CA VAL A 237 -14.07 1.38 10.41
C VAL A 237 -13.92 2.33 11.60
N HIS A 238 -12.71 2.86 11.84
CA HIS A 238 -12.41 3.57 13.10
C HIS A 238 -12.23 5.08 12.96
N LEU A 239 -12.05 5.60 11.74
CA LEU A 239 -11.88 7.03 11.50
C LEU A 239 -13.02 7.63 10.66
N GLY A 240 -14.00 6.82 10.24
CA GLY A 240 -15.20 7.31 9.55
C GLY A 240 -14.93 7.86 8.14
N VAL A 241 -13.93 7.33 7.43
CA VAL A 241 -13.58 7.81 6.07
C VAL A 241 -14.76 7.73 5.10
N GLU A 242 -15.59 6.68 5.18
CA GLU A 242 -16.73 6.46 4.26
C GLU A 242 -18.07 7.00 4.77
N THR A 243 -18.15 7.41 6.04
CA THR A 243 -19.39 7.92 6.66
C THR A 243 -19.50 9.44 6.59
N GLN A 244 -18.57 10.10 5.89
CA GLN A 244 -18.55 11.55 5.71
C GLN A 244 -19.76 12.04 4.90
N ARG A 245 -20.40 13.11 5.39
CA ARG A 245 -21.53 13.80 4.73
C ARG A 245 -21.15 15.23 4.35
N GLN A 246 -19.97 15.40 3.76
CA GLN A 246 -19.45 16.71 3.36
C GLN A 246 -20.13 17.21 2.08
N TRP A 247 -20.42 18.50 2.00
CA TRP A 247 -21.17 19.12 0.89
C TRP A 247 -20.34 20.07 0.02
N SER A 248 -19.08 20.38 0.38
CA SER A 248 -18.21 21.27 -0.40
C SER A 248 -16.95 20.57 -0.89
N ASP A 249 -16.49 20.95 -2.08
CA ASP A 249 -15.27 20.41 -2.69
C ASP A 249 -14.04 20.57 -1.81
N LEU A 250 -13.92 21.70 -1.11
CA LEU A 250 -12.81 21.96 -0.19
C LEU A 250 -12.87 21.08 1.06
N ALA A 251 -14.06 20.80 1.59
CA ALA A 251 -14.22 19.88 2.71
C ALA A 251 -13.86 18.44 2.29
N ILE A 252 -14.32 18.02 1.11
CA ILE A 252 -13.96 16.73 0.51
C ILE A 252 -12.44 16.63 0.31
N ALA A 253 -11.82 17.67 -0.25
CA ALA A 253 -10.40 17.71 -0.53
C ALA A 253 -9.52 17.61 0.73
N ARG A 254 -10.01 18.10 1.88
CA ARG A 254 -9.25 18.12 3.15
C ARG A 254 -9.51 16.90 4.03
N THR A 255 -10.76 16.48 4.16
CA THR A 255 -11.14 15.54 5.22
C THR A 255 -10.52 14.16 5.01
N THR A 256 -10.55 13.62 3.78
CA THR A 256 -9.95 12.29 3.50
C THR A 256 -8.44 12.28 3.74
N PRO A 257 -7.64 13.23 3.20
CA PRO A 257 -6.22 13.31 3.55
C PRO A 257 -5.94 13.48 5.05
N CYS A 258 -6.73 14.30 5.76
CA CYS A 258 -6.56 14.49 7.20
C CYS A 258 -6.81 13.21 8.00
N LEU A 259 -7.84 12.42 7.66
CA LEU A 259 -8.11 11.15 8.35
C LEU A 259 -7.04 10.09 8.05
N LEU A 260 -6.56 10.02 6.81
CA LEU A 260 -5.45 9.15 6.45
C LEU A 260 -4.15 9.56 7.19
N GLY A 261 -3.89 10.87 7.31
CA GLY A 261 -2.79 11.39 8.12
C GLY A 261 -2.98 11.12 9.62
N LEU A 262 -4.21 11.17 10.13
CA LEU A 262 -4.53 10.88 11.52
C LEU A 262 -4.17 9.44 11.90
N PHE A 263 -4.35 8.47 11.00
CA PHE A 263 -3.87 7.10 11.20
C PHE A 263 -2.36 7.06 11.51
N SER A 264 -1.56 7.76 10.70
CA SER A 264 -0.11 7.87 10.90
C SER A 264 0.23 8.58 12.21
N LEU A 265 -0.44 9.69 12.51
CA LEU A 265 -0.23 10.45 13.74
C LEU A 265 -0.55 9.62 14.99
N VAL A 266 -1.68 8.91 15.01
CA VAL A 266 -2.06 8.01 16.12
C VAL A 266 -1.00 6.93 16.31
N THR A 267 -0.48 6.34 15.22
CA THR A 267 0.60 5.35 15.29
C THR A 267 1.87 5.94 15.91
N LEU A 268 2.26 7.16 15.52
CA LEU A 268 3.44 7.84 16.05
C LEU A 268 3.26 8.26 17.52
N LEU A 269 2.08 8.78 17.90
CA LEU A 269 1.74 9.13 19.28
C LEU A 269 1.77 7.90 20.17
N ALA A 270 1.23 6.78 19.70
CA ALA A 270 1.26 5.53 20.45
C ALA A 270 2.68 5.02 20.69
N ALA A 271 3.65 5.33 19.83
CA ALA A 271 5.05 5.02 20.07
C ALA A 271 5.62 5.75 21.30
N GLN A 272 5.09 6.94 21.62
CA GLN A 272 5.50 7.74 22.78
C GLN A 272 4.85 7.30 24.11
N LEU A 273 3.79 6.49 24.05
CA LEU A 273 3.12 6.00 25.26
C LEU A 273 4.00 5.01 26.03
N ARG A 274 3.74 4.87 27.34
CA ARG A 274 4.41 3.82 28.14
C ARG A 274 3.90 2.45 27.71
N THR A 275 4.74 1.43 27.82
CA THR A 275 4.37 0.06 27.45
C THR A 275 3.19 -0.47 28.27
N SER A 276 3.03 -0.03 29.53
CA SER A 276 1.86 -0.35 30.36
C SER A 276 0.57 0.28 29.84
N GLU A 277 0.63 1.50 29.30
CA GLU A 277 -0.53 2.19 28.72
C GLU A 277 -0.99 1.51 27.44
N ARG A 278 -0.04 1.14 26.56
CA ARG A 278 -0.34 0.35 25.35
C ARG A 278 -0.99 -0.99 25.68
N ARG A 279 -0.42 -1.74 26.64
CA ARG A 279 -0.96 -3.05 27.05
C ARG A 279 -2.35 -2.96 27.66
N ALA A 280 -2.63 -1.90 28.43
CA ALA A 280 -3.94 -1.70 29.04
C ALA A 280 -5.07 -1.51 28.01
N ALA A 281 -4.75 -1.03 26.80
CA ALA A 281 -5.72 -0.89 25.71
C ALA A 281 -5.90 -2.18 24.89
N MET A 282 -4.99 -3.16 25.02
CA MET A 282 -5.04 -4.44 24.32
C MET A 282 -5.84 -5.53 25.04
N SER A 283 -6.16 -5.31 26.32
CA SER A 283 -6.89 -6.29 27.13
C SER A 283 -8.39 -5.96 27.15
N SER A 284 -9.20 -6.84 26.55
CA SER A 284 -10.62 -6.93 26.88
C SER A 284 -10.85 -8.07 27.87
N ALA A 285 -12.00 -8.08 28.54
CA ALA A 285 -12.34 -9.15 29.49
C ALA A 285 -12.46 -10.54 28.83
N TRP A 286 -12.67 -10.59 27.50
CA TRP A 286 -13.07 -11.79 26.78
C TRP A 286 -11.97 -12.41 25.92
N TYR A 287 -10.90 -11.67 25.60
CA TYR A 287 -9.77 -12.20 24.81
C TYR A 287 -8.47 -11.43 25.07
N ARG A 288 -7.35 -12.16 25.12
CA ARG A 288 -6.00 -11.59 25.18
C ARG A 288 -5.36 -11.59 23.79
N LYS A 289 -4.96 -10.42 23.31
CA LYS A 289 -4.20 -10.27 22.06
C LYS A 289 -2.71 -10.13 22.37
N ASP A 290 -1.87 -10.81 21.61
CA ASP A 290 -0.40 -10.67 21.73
C ASP A 290 0.13 -9.44 21.01
N ARG A 291 -0.61 -8.91 20.02
CA ARG A 291 -0.20 -7.76 19.21
C ARG A 291 -1.35 -6.74 19.11
N PRO A 292 -1.09 -5.43 19.32
CA PRO A 292 -2.10 -4.39 19.22
C PRO A 292 -2.58 -4.21 17.78
N THR A 293 -3.88 -3.94 17.62
CA THR A 293 -4.44 -3.42 16.36
C THR A 293 -4.43 -1.90 16.34
N PHE A 294 -4.80 -1.29 15.20
CA PHE A 294 -4.94 0.16 15.14
C PHE A 294 -6.07 0.65 16.05
N SER A 295 -7.20 -0.08 16.15
CA SER A 295 -8.25 0.22 17.15
C SER A 295 -7.72 0.27 18.60
N ASP A 296 -6.93 -0.72 19.01
CA ASP A 296 -6.32 -0.73 20.36
C ASP A 296 -5.40 0.49 20.56
N THR A 297 -4.66 0.85 19.51
CA THR A 297 -3.74 1.99 19.47
C THR A 297 -4.47 3.32 19.57
N LEU A 298 -5.56 3.49 18.83
CA LEU A 298 -6.43 4.65 18.86
C LEU A 298 -7.05 4.83 20.26
N ALA A 299 -7.52 3.74 20.86
CA ALA A 299 -8.06 3.77 22.21
C ALA A 299 -7.01 4.15 23.26
N ALA A 300 -5.77 3.64 23.13
CA ALA A 300 -4.67 4.01 24.02
C ALA A 300 -4.35 5.52 23.94
N VAL A 301 -4.25 6.06 22.72
CA VAL A 301 -3.96 7.49 22.51
C VAL A 301 -5.11 8.36 23.02
N ARG A 302 -6.37 8.01 22.73
CA ARG A 302 -7.55 8.72 23.26
C ARG A 302 -7.55 8.75 24.79
N ARG A 303 -7.27 7.60 25.42
CA ARG A 303 -7.22 7.48 26.88
C ARG A 303 -6.12 8.34 27.49
N HIS A 304 -4.95 8.40 26.85
CA HIS A 304 -3.86 9.25 27.30
C HIS A 304 -4.21 10.74 27.17
N ILE A 305 -4.71 11.18 26.01
CA ILE A 305 -5.13 12.57 25.80
C ILE A 305 -6.19 12.99 26.84
N TRP A 306 -7.17 12.13 27.11
CA TRP A 306 -8.22 12.44 28.08
C TRP A 306 -7.70 12.50 29.51
N ARG A 307 -6.74 11.64 29.87
CA ARG A 307 -6.07 11.71 31.18
C ARG A 307 -5.35 13.03 31.40
N GLU A 308 -4.67 13.53 30.37
CA GLU A 308 -3.90 14.79 30.43
C GLU A 308 -4.80 16.03 30.35
N GLN A 309 -5.84 16.02 29.51
CA GLN A 309 -6.78 17.16 29.40
C GLN A 309 -7.73 17.27 30.61
N GLY A 310 -7.91 16.20 31.37
CA GLY A 310 -8.94 16.12 32.40
C GLY A 310 -10.35 16.23 31.83
N PHE A 311 -11.36 16.39 32.70
CA PHE A 311 -12.66 16.86 32.24
C PHE A 311 -12.55 18.36 32.00
N LEU A 312 -12.66 18.80 30.75
CA LEU A 312 -12.98 20.20 30.41
C LEU A 312 -14.42 20.50 30.83
N THR A 313 -14.69 20.46 32.14
CA THR A 313 -15.94 20.95 32.70
C THR A 313 -15.88 22.46 32.68
N SER A 314 -16.86 23.11 32.02
CA SER A 314 -17.22 24.49 32.33
C SER A 314 -17.32 24.62 33.85
N ARG A 315 -16.83 25.74 34.41
CA ARG A 315 -16.83 25.99 35.86
C ARG A 315 -18.23 25.77 36.42
N HIS A 316 -18.50 24.60 36.98
CA HIS A 316 -19.69 24.32 37.78
C HIS A 316 -19.22 24.04 39.20
N SER A 317 -19.51 24.99 40.09
CA SER A 317 -19.20 24.97 41.51
C SER A 317 -20.19 24.08 42.27
N GLY A 318 -20.18 22.78 41.97
CA GLY A 318 -20.93 21.77 42.72
C GLY A 318 -20.00 20.64 43.13
N HIS A 319 -20.07 20.22 44.39
CA HIS A 319 -19.39 19.01 44.87
C HIS A 319 -19.88 17.80 44.06
N SER A 320 -19.12 17.41 43.02
CA SER A 320 -19.40 16.17 42.30
C SER A 320 -18.70 15.02 43.03
N ILE A 321 -19.48 14.04 43.46
CA ILE A 321 -18.94 12.78 43.97
C ILE A 321 -18.28 12.09 42.79
N LYS A 322 -16.94 11.99 42.82
CA LYS A 322 -16.21 11.27 41.78
C LYS A 322 -16.70 9.81 41.76
N PRO A 323 -17.16 9.29 40.61
CA PRO A 323 -17.61 7.90 40.52
C PRO A 323 -16.49 6.94 40.93
N ARG A 324 -16.85 5.74 41.42
CA ARG A 324 -15.88 4.70 41.80
C ARG A 324 -14.88 4.47 40.66
N ARG A 325 -13.60 4.24 40.99
CA ARG A 325 -12.51 4.04 40.00
C ARG A 325 -12.84 2.97 38.95
N ALA A 326 -13.54 1.91 39.34
CA ALA A 326 -13.99 0.87 38.40
C ALA A 326 -14.95 1.42 37.33
N LEU A 327 -15.91 2.27 37.72
CA LEU A 327 -16.86 2.90 36.80
C LEU A 327 -16.16 3.91 35.87
N GLN A 328 -15.20 4.68 36.40
CA GLN A 328 -14.36 5.58 35.60
C GLN A 328 -13.55 4.81 34.54
N HIS A 329 -13.00 3.65 34.90
CA HIS A 329 -12.31 2.77 33.95
C HIS A 329 -13.24 2.18 32.90
N ALA A 330 -14.45 1.75 33.28
CA ALA A 330 -15.45 1.24 32.35
C ALA A 330 -15.89 2.31 31.34
N TRP A 331 -16.13 3.54 31.79
CA TRP A 331 -16.46 4.67 30.91
C TRP A 331 -15.30 5.07 29.99
N ALA A 332 -14.09 5.18 30.55
CA ALA A 332 -12.90 5.46 29.76
C ALA A 332 -12.69 4.41 28.67
N TYR A 333 -12.87 3.12 29.00
CA TYR A 333 -12.82 2.03 28.03
C TYR A 333 -13.91 2.19 26.96
N ALA A 334 -15.18 2.33 27.35
CA ALA A 334 -16.29 2.43 26.40
C ALA A 334 -16.12 3.58 25.40
N ILE A 335 -15.71 4.76 25.89
CA ILE A 335 -15.55 5.96 25.04
C ILE A 335 -14.30 5.85 24.16
N CYS A 336 -13.19 5.34 24.68
CA CYS A 336 -11.96 5.21 23.90
C CYS A 336 -12.08 4.18 22.78
N HIS A 337 -12.89 3.13 23.00
CA HIS A 337 -13.15 2.06 22.03
C HIS A 337 -14.41 2.28 21.16
N ALA A 338 -15.16 3.37 21.36
CA ALA A 338 -16.27 3.73 20.48
C ALA A 338 -15.77 4.11 19.08
N ALA A 339 -16.45 3.62 18.03
CA ALA A 339 -16.14 3.91 16.64
C ALA A 339 -16.68 5.28 16.23
#